data_AF-A0A1Y1KU64-F1
#
_entry.id   AF-A0A1Y1KU64-F1
#
_cell.length_a   1.000
_cell.length_b   1.000
_cell.length_c   1.000
_cell.angle_alpha   90.00
_cell.angle_beta   90.00
_cell.angle_gamma   90.00
#
_symmetry.space_group_name_H-M   'P 1'
#
loop_
_entity.id
_entity.type
_entity.pdbx_description
1 polymer ?
#
loop_
_entity_poly.entity_id
_entity_poly.type
_entity_poly.pdbx_seq_one_letter_code
_entity_poly.pdbx_strand_id
1 'polypeptide(L)'
;LPPASDKSEKAEMQRRLHDLVIKLQIHTCNFHCLNEKKKCSRGFPKRYSNVTIIYEDKPAVYKRRSPDDGGTFHRTTNGRVITNAWVVPYNPAYLLALGAHSNVEFAYGDAACKYLIKYHFKMGNFAYVQIAQGNTDVVDYDETQGIMKG
;
A
#
# COMPACT_ATOMS: atom_id res chain seq x y z
N LEU A 1 7.28 -13.44 -17.97
CA LEU A 1 6.40 -14.51 -17.45
C LEU A 1 6.78 -15.81 -18.11
N PRO A 2 6.68 -16.96 -17.43
CA PRO A 2 6.88 -18.27 -18.04
C PRO A 2 5.93 -18.48 -19.23
N PRO A 3 6.39 -19.11 -20.33
CA PRO A 3 5.56 -19.33 -21.50
C PRO A 3 4.38 -20.24 -21.18
N ALA A 4 3.26 -20.10 -21.91
CA ALA A 4 2.05 -20.88 -21.67
C ALA A 4 2.21 -22.40 -21.89
N SER A 5 3.24 -22.78 -22.65
CA SER A 5 3.67 -24.15 -22.88
C SER A 5 4.33 -24.79 -21.65
N ASP A 6 4.93 -23.99 -20.77
CA ASP A 6 5.51 -24.47 -19.52
C ASP A 6 4.39 -24.75 -18.51
N LYS A 7 4.09 -26.04 -18.31
CA LYS A 7 3.08 -26.55 -17.37
C LYS A 7 3.66 -26.95 -16.01
N SER A 8 4.90 -26.55 -15.71
CA SER A 8 5.43 -26.76 -14.36
C SER A 8 4.57 -26.01 -13.33
N GLU A 9 4.42 -26.59 -12.14
CA GLU A 9 3.67 -26.00 -11.04
C GLU A 9 4.15 -24.57 -10.74
N LYS A 10 5.47 -24.36 -10.74
CA LYS A 10 6.09 -23.04 -10.55
C LYS A 10 5.64 -22.04 -11.63
N ALA A 11 5.57 -22.46 -12.89
CA ALA A 11 5.16 -21.59 -13.98
C ALA A 11 3.67 -21.23 -13.87
N GLU A 12 2.83 -22.19 -13.49
CA GLU A 12 1.41 -21.97 -13.24
C GLU A 12 1.17 -21.02 -12.06
N MET A 13 1.88 -21.22 -10.94
CA MET A 13 1.82 -20.33 -9.79
C MET A 13 2.24 -18.90 -10.15
N GLN A 14 3.31 -18.72 -10.93
CA GLN A 14 3.76 -17.39 -11.34
C GLN A 14 2.74 -16.67 -12.23
N ARG A 15 2.10 -17.38 -13.17
CA ARG A 15 1.04 -16.80 -14.00
C ARG A 15 -0.18 -16.44 -13.15
N ARG A 16 -0.63 -17.35 -12.28
CA ARG A 16 -1.74 -17.09 -11.36
C ARG A 16 -1.48 -15.90 -10.45
N LEU A 17 -0.27 -15.80 -9.89
CA LEU A 17 0.13 -14.67 -9.07
C LEU A 17 0.07 -13.36 -9.87
N HIS A 18 0.63 -13.34 -11.07
CA HIS A 18 0.61 -12.17 -11.94
C HIS A 18 -0.82 -11.70 -12.26
N ASP A 19 -1.73 -12.62 -12.54
CA ASP A 19 -3.14 -12.29 -12.81
C ASP A 19 -3.82 -11.66 -11.59
N LEU A 20 -3.56 -12.21 -10.39
CA LEU A 20 -4.06 -11.64 -9.14
C LEU A 20 -3.46 -10.25 -8.86
N VAL A 21 -2.18 -10.03 -9.18
CA VAL A 21 -1.54 -8.73 -9.01
C VAL A 21 -2.20 -7.67 -9.89
N ILE A 22 -2.44 -7.99 -11.16
CA ILE A 22 -3.12 -7.06 -12.08
C ILE A 22 -4.54 -6.77 -11.59
N LYS A 23 -5.26 -7.81 -11.15
CA LYS A 23 -6.66 -7.68 -10.75
C LYS A 23 -6.84 -6.96 -9.41
N LEU A 24 -5.99 -7.23 -8.44
CA LEU A 24 -6.22 -6.87 -7.04
C LEU A 24 -5.20 -5.90 -6.49
N GLN A 25 -3.98 -5.83 -7.04
CA GLN A 25 -2.87 -5.08 -6.45
C GLN A 25 -2.46 -3.85 -7.26
N ILE A 26 -3.28 -3.41 -8.21
CA ILE A 26 -3.02 -2.15 -8.93
C ILE A 26 -3.78 -1.01 -8.25
N HIS A 27 -3.04 -0.01 -7.78
CA HIS A 27 -3.64 1.21 -7.28
C HIS A 27 -4.29 2.00 -8.42
N THR A 28 -5.60 2.19 -8.30
CA THR A 28 -6.35 3.11 -9.16
C THR A 28 -6.84 4.25 -8.31
N CYS A 29 -6.33 5.45 -8.60
CA CYS A 29 -6.70 6.63 -7.83
C CYS A 29 -8.19 6.92 -7.97
N ASN A 30 -8.86 7.13 -6.85
CA ASN A 30 -10.25 7.58 -6.75
C ASN A 30 -10.35 8.75 -5.76
N PHE A 31 -11.58 9.25 -5.53
CA PHE A 31 -11.84 10.37 -4.64
C PHE A 31 -11.40 10.14 -3.19
N HIS A 32 -11.25 8.89 -2.73
CA HIS A 32 -10.76 8.59 -1.37
C HIS A 32 -9.26 8.82 -1.19
N CYS A 33 -8.50 8.92 -2.28
CA CYS A 33 -7.05 9.12 -2.21
C CYS A 33 -6.55 10.36 -2.94
N LEU A 34 -7.34 10.94 -3.86
CA LEU A 34 -6.97 12.17 -4.54
C LEU A 34 -7.25 13.37 -3.65
N ASN A 35 -6.25 14.23 -3.47
CA ASN A 35 -6.46 15.54 -2.86
C ASN A 35 -7.01 16.56 -3.88
N GLU A 36 -7.30 17.77 -3.43
CA GLU A 36 -7.81 18.89 -4.25
C GLU A 36 -6.92 19.19 -5.46
N LYS A 37 -5.61 18.95 -5.35
CA LYS A 37 -4.61 19.13 -6.42
C LYS A 37 -4.50 17.91 -7.35
N LYS A 38 -5.45 16.97 -7.30
CA LYS A 38 -5.45 15.68 -8.01
C LYS A 38 -4.18 14.84 -7.77
N LYS A 39 -3.51 15.01 -6.63
CA LYS A 39 -2.37 14.20 -6.22
C LYS A 39 -2.83 13.08 -5.29
N CYS A 40 -2.31 11.88 -5.49
CA CYS A 40 -2.59 10.75 -4.63
C CYS A 40 -1.93 10.95 -3.25
N SER A 41 -2.73 10.98 -2.19
CA SER A 41 -2.28 11.06 -0.79
C SER A 41 -1.46 9.84 -0.35
N ARG A 42 -1.60 8.71 -1.06
CA ARG A 42 -0.78 7.50 -0.88
C ARG A 42 0.52 7.51 -1.69
N GLY A 43 0.77 8.57 -2.47
CA GLY A 43 1.99 8.78 -3.23
C GLY A 43 2.13 7.91 -4.48
N PHE A 44 1.02 7.46 -5.06
CA PHE A 44 1.04 6.75 -6.35
C PHE A 44 1.01 7.72 -7.54
N PRO A 45 1.68 7.39 -8.67
CA PRO A 45 2.60 6.26 -8.84
C PRO A 45 3.86 6.40 -7.96
N LYS A 46 4.31 5.29 -7.36
CA LYS A 46 5.51 5.26 -6.52
C LYS A 46 6.75 5.48 -7.39
N ARG A 47 7.79 6.08 -6.81
CA ARG A 47 9.10 6.23 -7.48
C ARG A 47 9.69 4.84 -7.78
N TYR A 48 10.36 4.72 -8.91
CA TYR A 48 11.14 3.54 -9.22
C TYR A 48 12.37 3.46 -8.31
N SER A 49 12.80 2.23 -8.03
CA SER A 49 14.01 1.93 -7.28
C SER A 49 14.53 0.56 -7.69
N ASN A 50 15.84 0.43 -7.90
CA ASN A 50 16.46 -0.84 -8.25
C ASN A 50 16.76 -1.72 -7.04
N VAL A 51 16.63 -1.17 -5.83
CA VAL A 51 16.86 -1.82 -4.54
C VAL A 51 15.73 -1.53 -3.55
N THR A 52 15.57 -2.37 -2.54
CA THR A 52 14.70 -2.09 -1.40
C THR A 52 15.52 -1.38 -0.33
N ILE A 53 15.05 -0.22 0.13
CA ILE A 53 15.69 0.58 1.17
C ILE A 53 14.73 0.63 2.35
N ILE A 54 15.20 0.17 3.50
CA ILE A 54 14.51 0.22 4.78
C ILE A 54 15.02 1.44 5.52
N TYR A 55 14.09 2.17 6.13
CA TYR A 55 14.40 3.31 6.99
C TYR A 55 13.81 3.05 8.37
N GLU A 56 14.38 3.68 9.40
CA GLU A 56 13.88 3.58 10.78
C GLU A 56 12.71 4.54 11.02
N ASP A 57 12.73 5.70 10.36
CA ASP A 57 11.87 6.85 10.61
C ASP A 57 10.79 7.06 9.54
N LYS A 58 10.83 6.33 8.43
CA LYS A 58 9.89 6.50 7.32
C LYS A 58 9.56 5.20 6.60
N PRO A 59 8.49 5.16 5.79
CA PRO A 59 8.11 3.95 5.05
C PRO A 59 9.21 3.45 4.12
N ALA A 60 9.35 2.13 4.03
CA ALA A 60 10.33 1.48 3.15
C ALA A 60 10.10 1.86 1.68
N VAL A 61 11.22 2.04 0.95
CA VAL A 61 11.21 2.18 -0.50
C VAL A 61 11.46 0.81 -1.11
N TYR A 62 10.42 0.19 -1.66
CA TYR A 62 10.55 -1.11 -2.31
C TYR A 62 11.22 -1.02 -3.67
N LYS A 63 11.96 -2.08 -4.02
CA LYS A 63 12.42 -2.31 -5.39
C LYS A 63 11.25 -2.32 -6.37
N ARG A 64 11.24 -1.35 -7.27
CA ARG A 64 10.27 -1.14 -8.35
C ARG A 64 11.06 -0.75 -9.59
N ARG A 65 11.39 -1.72 -10.44
CA ARG A 65 12.14 -1.46 -11.67
C ARG A 65 11.25 -0.72 -12.68
N SER A 66 11.81 0.28 -13.34
CA SER A 66 11.20 0.91 -14.52
C SER A 66 11.14 -0.10 -15.68
N PRO A 67 10.30 0.10 -16.70
CA PRO A 67 10.34 -0.71 -17.92
C PRO A 67 11.73 -0.77 -18.56
N ASP A 68 12.46 0.35 -18.55
CA ASP A 68 13.81 0.45 -19.12
C ASP A 68 14.85 -0.38 -18.34
N ASP A 69 14.64 -0.55 -17.02
CA ASP A 69 15.47 -1.38 -16.15
C ASP A 69 14.98 -2.84 -16.05
N GLY A 70 14.19 -3.31 -17.02
CA GLY A 70 13.65 -4.67 -17.05
C GLY A 70 12.47 -4.91 -16.10
N GLY A 71 11.79 -3.84 -15.70
CA GLY A 71 10.52 -3.90 -14.99
C GLY A 71 9.36 -4.29 -15.89
N THR A 72 8.41 -5.05 -15.34
CA THR A 72 7.21 -5.44 -16.08
C THR A 72 6.26 -4.25 -16.27
N PHE A 73 5.60 -4.21 -17.42
CA PHE A 73 4.45 -3.36 -17.68
C PHE A 73 3.30 -4.20 -18.23
N HIS A 74 2.07 -3.74 -17.99
CA HIS A 74 0.85 -4.32 -18.51
C HIS A 74 0.04 -3.22 -19.20
N ARG A 75 -0.40 -3.47 -20.44
CA ARG A 75 -1.31 -2.57 -21.15
C ARG A 75 -2.74 -3.07 -20.96
N THR A 76 -3.57 -2.24 -20.34
CA THR A 76 -5.00 -2.54 -20.17
C THR A 76 -5.74 -2.44 -21.51
N THR A 77 -6.95 -2.97 -21.56
CA THR A 77 -7.83 -2.92 -22.76
C THR A 77 -8.15 -1.50 -23.21
N ASN A 78 -8.21 -0.53 -22.29
CA ASN A 78 -8.40 0.89 -22.60
C ASN A 78 -7.09 1.64 -22.93
N GLY A 79 -5.98 0.92 -23.14
CA GLY A 79 -4.71 1.50 -23.59
C GLY A 79 -3.82 2.09 -22.49
N ARG A 80 -4.28 2.11 -21.22
CA ARG A 80 -3.46 2.57 -20.08
C ARG A 80 -2.29 1.60 -19.84
N VAL A 81 -1.09 2.16 -19.68
CA VAL A 81 0.10 1.40 -19.31
C VAL A 81 0.25 1.41 -17.79
N ILE A 82 0.19 0.23 -17.20
CA ILE A 82 0.44 -0.03 -15.79
C ILE A 82 1.87 -0.54 -15.66
N THR A 83 2.66 0.08 -14.79
CA THR A 83 4.01 -0.34 -14.46
C THR A 83 4.10 -0.73 -12.99
N ASN A 84 5.26 -1.25 -12.57
CA ASN A 84 5.58 -1.53 -11.17
C ASN A 84 5.37 -0.34 -10.22
N ALA A 85 5.32 0.90 -10.72
CA ALA A 85 5.04 2.09 -9.91
C ALA A 85 3.62 2.11 -9.32
N TRP A 86 2.68 1.38 -9.91
CA TRP A 86 1.26 1.36 -9.51
C TRP A 86 0.90 0.20 -8.59
N VAL A 87 1.82 -0.75 -8.39
CA VAL A 87 1.57 -1.97 -7.62
C VAL A 87 1.55 -1.66 -6.12
N VAL A 88 0.48 -2.01 -5.42
CA VAL A 88 0.42 -1.95 -3.95
C VAL A 88 1.31 -3.05 -3.36
N PRO A 89 2.12 -2.78 -2.32
CA PRO A 89 2.95 -3.81 -1.68
C PRO A 89 2.13 -5.02 -1.22
N TYR A 90 2.59 -6.23 -1.53
CA TYR A 90 1.89 -7.46 -1.17
C TYR A 90 2.88 -8.58 -0.85
N ASN A 91 2.41 -9.58 -0.10
CA ASN A 91 3.10 -10.85 0.05
C ASN A 91 2.53 -11.87 -0.94
N PRO A 92 3.33 -12.48 -1.83
CA PRO A 92 2.85 -13.45 -2.82
C PRO A 92 2.06 -14.63 -2.22
N ALA A 93 2.49 -15.14 -1.06
CA ALA A 93 1.83 -16.27 -0.41
C ALA A 93 0.43 -15.90 0.08
N TYR A 94 0.28 -14.74 0.73
CA TYR A 94 -1.04 -14.27 1.19
C TYR A 94 -1.96 -13.91 0.04
N LEU A 95 -1.43 -13.30 -1.03
CA LEU A 95 -2.23 -13.00 -2.21
C LEU A 95 -2.76 -14.27 -2.87
N LEU A 96 -1.93 -15.31 -3.02
CA LEU A 96 -2.34 -16.60 -3.58
C LEU A 96 -3.35 -17.33 -2.69
N ALA A 97 -3.15 -17.30 -1.37
CA ALA A 97 -4.00 -18.00 -0.41
C ALA A 97 -5.38 -17.33 -0.25
N LEU A 98 -5.42 -16.01 -0.12
CA LEU A 98 -6.65 -15.27 0.17
C LEU A 98 -7.40 -14.83 -1.09
N GLY A 99 -6.70 -14.66 -2.22
CA GLY A 99 -7.31 -14.12 -3.44
C GLY A 99 -7.92 -12.72 -3.26
N ALA A 100 -7.40 -11.94 -2.31
CA ALA A 100 -7.94 -10.65 -1.89
C ALA A 100 -6.89 -9.53 -1.98
N HIS A 101 -7.37 -8.28 -2.10
CA HIS A 101 -6.49 -7.12 -1.99
C HIS A 101 -5.90 -7.06 -0.58
N SER A 102 -4.58 -6.90 -0.50
CA SER A 102 -3.85 -6.79 0.75
C SER A 102 -2.70 -5.80 0.57
N ASN A 103 -2.51 -4.92 1.56
CA ASN A 103 -1.33 -4.07 1.64
C ASN A 103 -0.41 -4.64 2.73
N VAL A 104 0.71 -5.24 2.33
CA VAL A 104 1.69 -5.80 3.26
C VAL A 104 2.98 -5.01 3.11
N GLU A 105 3.30 -4.27 4.15
CA GLU A 105 4.48 -3.42 4.21
C GLU A 105 5.40 -3.86 5.35
N PHE A 106 6.70 -3.81 5.11
CA PHE A 106 7.73 -3.87 6.12
C PHE A 106 7.65 -2.63 7.02
N ALA A 107 7.52 -2.88 8.31
CA ALA A 107 7.63 -1.88 9.35
C ALA A 107 8.74 -2.31 10.32
N TYR A 108 9.57 -1.37 10.75
CA TYR A 108 10.73 -1.61 11.62
C TYR A 108 10.90 -0.48 12.62
N GLY A 109 11.56 -0.76 13.75
CA GLY A 109 11.79 0.21 14.82
C GLY A 109 10.50 0.80 15.40
N ASP A 110 10.56 2.06 15.81
CA ASP A 110 9.42 2.78 16.38
C ASP A 110 8.23 2.88 15.43
N ALA A 111 8.48 2.87 14.12
CA ALA A 111 7.42 2.83 13.13
C ALA A 111 6.60 1.54 13.24
N ALA A 112 7.21 0.38 13.52
CA ALA A 112 6.45 -0.87 13.72
C ALA A 112 5.48 -0.76 14.90
N CYS A 113 5.95 -0.23 16.03
CA CYS A 113 5.12 -0.01 17.23
C CYS A 113 3.97 0.96 16.93
N LYS A 114 4.26 2.11 16.31
CA LYS A 114 3.24 3.09 15.90
C LYS A 114 2.19 2.47 14.97
N TYR A 115 2.61 1.67 13.99
CA TYR A 115 1.71 1.03 13.05
C TYR A 115 0.81 -0.01 13.74
N LEU A 116 1.36 -0.87 14.61
CA LEU A 116 0.58 -1.87 15.33
C LEU A 116 -0.52 -1.21 16.19
N ILE A 117 -0.14 -0.18 16.96
CA ILE A 117 -1.08 0.60 17.77
C ILE A 117 -2.15 1.24 16.89
N LYS A 118 -1.74 1.98 15.85
CA LYS A 118 -2.65 2.66 14.92
C LYS A 118 -3.73 1.73 14.36
N TYR A 119 -3.34 0.53 13.89
CA TYR A 119 -4.28 -0.38 13.24
C TYR A 119 -5.14 -1.15 14.24
N HIS A 120 -4.63 -1.42 15.45
CA HIS A 120 -5.44 -1.97 16.54
C HIS A 120 -6.56 -0.99 16.91
N PHE A 121 -6.24 0.29 17.11
CA PHE A 121 -7.21 1.33 17.46
C PHE A 121 -8.07 1.81 16.28
N LYS A 122 -7.74 1.46 15.04
CA LYS A 122 -8.60 1.76 13.89
C LYS A 122 -9.80 0.80 13.76
N MET A 123 -9.71 -0.39 14.36
CA MET A 123 -10.76 -1.41 14.29
C MET A 123 -11.84 -1.27 15.37
N GLY A 124 -11.60 -0.45 16.41
CA GLY A 124 -12.61 -0.16 17.42
C GLY A 124 -13.50 1.00 17.02
N ASN A 125 -14.81 0.82 17.13
CA ASN A 125 -15.77 1.93 17.14
C ASN A 125 -15.65 2.64 18.50
N PHE A 126 -14.67 3.53 18.64
CA PHE A 126 -14.52 4.32 19.85
C PHE A 126 -15.45 5.54 19.80
N ALA A 127 -16.30 5.68 20.81
CA ALA A 127 -17.05 6.90 21.05
C ALA A 127 -16.28 7.75 22.06
N TYR A 128 -15.88 8.95 21.66
CA TYR A 128 -15.25 9.90 22.55
C TYR A 128 -16.33 10.77 23.19
N VAL A 129 -16.37 10.80 24.52
CA VAL A 129 -17.28 11.65 25.30
C VAL A 129 -16.45 12.75 25.93
N GLN A 130 -16.71 14.00 25.53
CA GLN A 130 -16.12 15.18 26.15
C GLN A 130 -17.05 15.67 27.27
N ILE A 131 -16.54 15.73 28.51
CA ILE A 131 -17.23 16.40 29.61
C ILE A 131 -16.60 17.79 29.74
N ALA A 132 -17.27 18.80 29.18
CA ALA A 132 -16.85 20.19 29.31
C ALA A 132 -17.47 20.79 30.58
N GLN A 133 -16.63 21.30 31.49
CA GLN A 133 -17.06 22.21 32.55
C GLN A 133 -16.99 23.63 31.98
N GLY A 134 -18.08 24.38 32.11
CA GLY A 134 -18.29 25.66 31.43
C GLY A 134 -17.07 26.60 31.52
N ASN A 135 -16.71 27.15 30.35
CA ASN A 135 -15.65 28.15 30.13
C ASN A 135 -14.19 27.67 30.07
N THR A 136 -13.88 26.65 29.26
CA THR A 136 -12.50 26.42 28.81
C THR A 136 -12.44 26.22 27.30
N ASP A 137 -11.41 26.83 26.69
CA ASP A 137 -11.11 26.78 25.25
C ASP A 137 -11.16 25.34 24.74
N VAL A 138 -11.69 25.17 23.52
CA VAL A 138 -11.75 23.87 22.84
C VAL A 138 -10.32 23.44 22.54
N VAL A 139 -9.73 22.64 23.42
CA VAL A 139 -8.46 21.97 23.16
C VAL A 139 -8.79 20.71 22.36
N ASP A 140 -8.31 20.65 21.12
CA ASP A 140 -8.40 19.48 20.25
C ASP A 140 -7.47 18.38 20.78
N TYR A 141 -8.03 17.45 21.55
CA TYR A 141 -7.36 16.26 22.06
C TYR A 141 -7.56 15.06 21.12
N ASP A 142 -7.52 15.22 19.80
CA ASP A 142 -7.29 14.06 18.93
C ASP A 142 -5.84 13.56 19.15
N GLU A 143 -5.65 12.83 20.26
CA GLU A 143 -4.38 12.20 20.64
C GLU A 143 -3.89 11.27 19.52
N THR A 144 -4.78 10.78 18.65
CA THR A 144 -4.39 9.97 17.49
C THR A 144 -3.77 10.79 16.38
N GLN A 145 -4.12 12.07 16.22
CA GLN A 145 -3.41 12.98 15.30
C GLN A 145 -2.00 13.26 15.81
N GLY A 146 -1.80 13.38 17.13
CA GLY A 146 -0.47 13.53 17.73
C GLY A 146 0.39 12.27 17.59
N ILE A 147 -0.19 11.09 17.82
CA ILE A 147 0.49 9.79 17.68
C ILE A 147 0.79 9.47 16.20
N MET A 148 -0.01 9.96 15.26
CA MET A 148 0.13 9.71 13.82
C MET A 148 0.81 10.82 13.01
N LYS A 149 1.06 12.01 13.58
CA LYS A 149 1.84 13.09 12.96
C LYS A 149 3.29 13.00 13.42
N GLY A 150 4.00 12.04 12.85
CA GLY A 150 5.45 11.90 12.89
C GLY A 150 5.87 10.94 11.80
#